data_AF-A0A840IJ69-F1
#
_entry.id   AF-A0A840IJ69-F1
#
_cell.length_a   1.000
_cell.length_b   1.000
_cell.length_c   1.000
_cell.angle_alpha   90.00
_cell.angle_beta   90.00
_cell.angle_gamma   90.00
#
_symmetry.space_group_name_H-M   'P 1'
#
loop_
_entity.id
_entity.type
_entity.pdbx_description
1 polymer ?
#
loop_
_entity_poly.entity_id
_entity_poly.type
_entity_poly.pdbx_seq_one_letter_code
_entity_poly.pdbx_strand_id
1 'polypeptide(L)'
;MGFQRGIDGPDGFRDRVGRNAGAEEERRVARSSVVAAGTLACPDCDAPIALGDRPLSPAAPLGCPFCGHEGPVRDFLSFAAPTRPTRVVVRVVLGRPQIERRTGAG
;
A
#
# COMPACT_ATOMS: atom_id res chain seq x y z
N MET A 1 41.47 22.05 -46.29
CA MET A 1 41.89 20.65 -46.53
C MET A 1 41.75 19.91 -45.19
N GLY A 2 40.99 18.84 -44.99
CA GLY A 2 40.08 18.06 -45.81
C GLY A 2 39.31 17.13 -44.87
N PHE A 3 38.02 16.92 -45.14
CA PHE A 3 37.13 16.03 -44.39
C PHE A 3 37.45 14.58 -44.74
N GLN A 4 37.73 13.71 -43.76
CA GLN A 4 37.79 12.27 -44.00
C GLN A 4 36.42 11.64 -43.75
N ARG A 5 35.76 11.29 -44.85
CA ARG A 5 34.68 10.31 -44.95
C ARG A 5 35.30 8.93 -45.13
N GLY A 6 34.68 7.90 -44.56
CA GLY A 6 34.95 6.52 -44.97
C GLY A 6 34.59 5.49 -43.90
N ILE A 7 33.30 5.16 -43.77
CA ILE A 7 32.90 3.81 -43.37
C ILE A 7 31.93 3.35 -44.45
N ASP A 8 32.45 2.61 -45.42
CA ASP A 8 31.68 1.73 -46.29
C ASP A 8 31.14 0.57 -45.45
N GLY A 9 29.84 0.33 -45.55
CA GLY A 9 29.15 -0.76 -44.87
C GLY A 9 29.32 -2.10 -45.57
N PRO A 10 28.61 -3.12 -45.08
CA PRO A 10 27.86 -3.96 -46.01
C PRO A 10 26.36 -3.94 -45.68
N ASP A 11 25.56 -3.67 -46.71
CA ASP A 11 24.12 -3.87 -46.72
C ASP A 11 23.78 -5.36 -46.51
N GLY A 12 22.87 -5.60 -45.57
CA GLY A 12 22.31 -6.93 -45.29
C GLY A 12 20.93 -6.81 -44.67
N PHE A 13 19.97 -6.35 -45.46
CA PHE A 13 18.54 -6.40 -45.13
C PHE A 13 18.08 -7.84 -44.90
N ARG A 14 17.51 -8.11 -43.72
CA ARG A 14 16.22 -8.81 -43.47
C ARG A 14 16.28 -9.55 -42.12
N ASP A 15 15.70 -8.96 -41.08
CA ASP A 15 14.56 -9.65 -40.47
C ASP A 15 13.56 -8.67 -39.88
N ARG A 16 12.30 -8.87 -40.26
CA ARG A 16 11.16 -8.04 -39.94
C ARG A 16 10.66 -8.50 -38.56
N VAL A 17 11.40 -8.16 -37.49
CA VAL A 17 10.88 -8.31 -36.14
C VAL A 17 9.75 -7.30 -35.99
N GLY A 18 8.51 -7.82 -35.98
CA GLY A 18 7.31 -7.04 -35.72
C GLY A 18 7.54 -6.15 -34.52
N ARG A 19 7.42 -4.84 -34.74
CA ARG A 19 7.35 -3.86 -33.66
C ARG A 19 6.15 -4.24 -32.81
N ASN A 20 6.40 -4.95 -31.72
CA ASN A 20 5.50 -4.96 -30.59
C ASN A 20 5.27 -3.48 -30.29
N ALA A 21 4.05 -3.00 -30.52
CA ALA A 21 3.60 -1.75 -29.94
C ALA A 21 3.75 -1.94 -28.43
N GLY A 22 4.90 -1.51 -27.90
CA GLY A 22 5.17 -1.56 -26.47
C GLY A 22 4.07 -0.77 -25.79
N ALA A 23 3.50 -1.32 -24.73
CA ALA A 23 2.63 -0.55 -23.88
C ALA A 23 3.44 0.65 -23.36
N GLU A 24 3.05 1.85 -23.77
CA GLU A 24 3.60 3.09 -23.26
C GLU A 24 2.95 3.35 -21.90
N GLU A 25 3.74 3.28 -20.82
CA GLU A 25 3.28 3.69 -19.49
C GLU A 25 3.40 5.22 -19.40
N GLU A 26 2.28 5.94 -19.60
CA GLU A 26 2.22 7.38 -19.31
C GLU A 26 2.27 7.59 -17.78
N ARG A 27 3.46 7.80 -17.25
CA ARG A 27 3.66 8.03 -15.81
C ARG A 27 3.47 9.50 -15.46
N ARG A 28 2.21 9.93 -15.26
CA ARG A 28 1.93 11.25 -14.66
C ARG A 28 2.40 11.28 -13.21
N VAL A 29 3.41 12.10 -12.93
CA VAL A 29 3.89 12.34 -11.57
C VAL A 29 2.94 13.31 -10.87
N ALA A 30 1.81 12.80 -10.38
CA ALA A 30 0.99 13.51 -9.41
C ALA A 30 1.66 13.40 -8.03
N ARG A 31 2.04 14.53 -7.43
CA ARG A 31 2.51 14.55 -6.04
C ARG A 31 1.30 14.38 -5.12
N SER A 32 1.12 13.19 -4.55
CA SER A 32 0.12 12.93 -3.50
C SER A 32 0.80 12.93 -2.12
N SER A 33 0.18 13.61 -1.15
CA SER A 33 0.53 13.49 0.27
C SER A 33 -0.35 12.50 1.03
N VAL A 34 -1.38 11.94 0.37
CA VAL A 34 -2.31 10.97 0.97
C VAL A 34 -1.73 9.58 0.81
N VAL A 35 -1.45 8.94 1.94
CA VAL A 35 -0.81 7.62 2.01
C VAL A 35 -1.84 6.48 1.96
N ALA A 36 -3.01 6.65 2.58
CA ALA A 36 -4.11 5.69 2.56
C ALA A 36 -5.44 6.40 2.87
N ALA A 37 -6.54 5.88 2.33
CA ALA A 37 -7.90 6.40 2.54
C ALA A 37 -8.82 5.38 3.23
N GLY A 38 -8.24 4.40 3.93
CA GLY A 38 -8.97 3.26 4.50
C GLY A 38 -8.28 2.69 5.74
N THR A 39 -8.00 1.38 5.73
CA THR A 39 -7.32 0.68 6.84
C THR A 39 -5.89 0.30 6.47
N LEU A 40 -5.01 0.23 7.46
CA LEU A 40 -3.66 -0.37 7.33
C LEU A 40 -3.61 -1.69 8.10
N ALA A 41 -2.74 -2.61 7.68
CA ALA A 41 -2.47 -3.82 8.46
C ALA A 41 -1.36 -3.54 9.48
N CYS A 42 -1.54 -4.01 10.71
CA CYS A 42 -0.42 -4.07 11.66
C CYS A 42 0.62 -5.09 11.19
N PRO A 43 1.92 -4.75 11.12
CA PRO A 43 2.95 -5.69 10.67
C PRO A 43 3.17 -6.86 11.64
N ASP A 44 2.83 -6.69 12.92
CA ASP A 44 3.05 -7.72 13.94
C ASP A 44 1.90 -8.71 14.08
N CYS A 45 0.65 -8.25 13.93
CA CYS A 45 -0.53 -9.09 14.19
C CYS A 45 -1.55 -9.14 13.05
N ASP A 46 -1.26 -8.50 11.91
CA ASP A 46 -2.15 -8.40 10.74
C ASP A 46 -3.54 -7.78 11.04
N ALA A 47 -3.73 -7.16 12.21
CA ALA A 47 -5.01 -6.55 12.55
C ALA A 47 -5.25 -5.25 11.74
N PRO A 48 -6.51 -4.95 11.37
CA PRO A 48 -6.84 -3.74 10.65
C PRO A 48 -6.78 -2.53 11.59
N ILE A 49 -6.05 -1.50 11.19
CA ILE A 49 -5.98 -0.22 11.89
C ILE A 49 -6.80 0.78 11.08
N ALA A 50 -7.92 1.24 11.65
CA ALA A 50 -8.73 2.29 11.05
C ALA A 50 -7.97 3.62 11.09
N LEU A 51 -7.79 4.23 9.92
CA LEU A 51 -7.31 5.60 9.83
C LEU A 51 -8.52 6.52 9.90
N GLY A 52 -8.47 7.57 10.73
CA GLY A 52 -9.54 8.57 10.79
C GLY A 52 -9.63 9.41 9.51
N ASP A 53 -10.54 10.39 9.49
CA ASP A 53 -10.84 11.19 8.28
C ASP A 53 -9.71 12.16 7.84
N ARG A 54 -8.61 12.22 8.59
CA ARG A 54 -7.49 13.12 8.30
C ARG A 54 -6.38 12.39 7.55
N PRO A 55 -5.82 13.00 6.50
CA PRO A 55 -4.60 12.49 5.87
C PRO A 55 -3.47 12.36 6.89
N LEU A 56 -2.80 11.22 6.91
CA LEU A 56 -1.61 10.99 7.73
C LEU A 56 -0.35 11.16 6.90
N SER A 57 0.66 11.81 7.49
CA SER A 57 1.99 11.87 6.88
C SER A 57 2.73 10.54 7.11
N PRO A 58 3.68 10.15 6.23
CA PRO A 58 4.45 8.92 6.41
C PRO A 58 5.24 8.82 7.74
N ALA A 59 5.55 9.96 8.35
CA ALA A 59 6.28 10.05 9.62
C ALA A 59 5.35 10.24 10.84
N ALA A 60 4.04 10.37 10.63
CA ALA A 60 3.09 10.47 11.74
C ALA A 60 3.12 9.19 12.58
N PRO A 61 3.00 9.29 13.92
CA PRO A 61 2.92 8.11 14.78
C PRO A 61 1.59 7.39 14.58
N LEU A 62 1.63 6.05 14.61
CA LEU A 62 0.47 5.17 14.54
C LEU A 62 0.65 4.00 15.51
N GLY A 63 -0.40 3.67 16.23
CA GLY A 63 -0.45 2.56 17.17
C GLY A 63 -1.51 1.54 16.80
N CYS A 64 -1.19 0.25 16.91
CA CYS A 64 -2.15 -0.82 16.73
C CYS A 64 -3.00 -1.01 18.01
N PRO A 65 -4.33 -0.87 17.94
CA PRO A 65 -5.18 -1.02 19.12
C PRO A 65 -5.36 -2.48 19.59
N PHE A 66 -4.84 -3.46 18.83
CA PHE A 66 -4.99 -4.88 19.13
C PHE A 66 -3.77 -5.47 19.85
N CYS A 67 -2.56 -5.23 19.36
CA CYS A 67 -1.33 -5.76 19.95
C CYS A 67 -0.45 -4.70 20.64
N GLY A 68 -0.75 -3.42 20.48
CA GLY A 68 0.05 -2.33 21.02
C GLY A 68 1.32 -1.99 20.24
N HIS A 69 1.54 -2.55 19.05
CA HIS A 69 2.65 -2.17 18.18
C HIS A 69 2.55 -0.68 17.79
N GLU A 70 3.64 0.07 17.96
CA GLU A 70 3.73 1.50 17.65
C GLU A 70 4.87 1.78 16.67
N GLY A 71 4.64 2.69 15.72
CA GLY A 71 5.64 3.11 14.74
C GLY A 71 5.16 4.26 13.87
N PRO A 72 6.02 4.82 12.99
CA PRO A 72 5.57 5.76 11.96
C PRO A 72 4.67 5.05 10.95
N VAL A 73 3.68 5.77 10.40
CA VAL A 73 2.69 5.23 9.42
C VAL A 73 3.34 4.45 8.28
N ARG A 74 4.51 4.86 7.79
CA ARG A 74 5.23 4.16 6.71
C ARG A 74 5.61 2.72 7.06
N ASP A 75 5.81 2.40 8.35
CA ASP A 75 6.21 1.05 8.78
C ASP A 75 5.01 0.09 8.76
N PHE A 76 3.78 0.62 8.71
CA PHE A 76 2.54 -0.13 8.51
C PHE A 76 2.17 -0.29 7.02
N LEU A 77 2.95 0.32 6.10
CA LEU A 77 2.78 0.12 4.67
C LEU A 77 3.51 -1.15 4.26
N SER A 78 2.78 -2.26 4.21
CA SER A 78 3.33 -3.51 3.68
C SER A 78 3.53 -3.40 2.17
N PHE A 79 4.80 -3.23 1.74
CA PHE A 79 5.23 -3.35 0.34
C PHE A 79 5.91 -4.69 0.04
N ALA A 80 6.06 -5.56 1.04
CA ALA A 80 6.67 -6.86 0.85
C ALA A 80 5.72 -7.78 0.08
N ALA A 81 6.22 -8.39 -1.00
CA ALA A 81 5.48 -9.42 -1.69
C ALA A 81 5.33 -10.66 -0.78
N PRO A 82 4.15 -11.29 -0.73
CA PRO A 82 2.91 -10.91 -1.41
C PRO A 82 2.13 -9.83 -0.65
N THR A 83 1.63 -8.82 -1.37
CA THR A 83 0.60 -7.88 -0.86
C THR A 83 -0.71 -8.65 -0.68
N ARG A 84 -0.84 -9.39 0.43
CA ARG A 84 -2.09 -10.09 0.76
C ARG A 84 -3.07 -9.07 1.32
N PRO A 85 -4.34 -9.07 0.88
CA PRO A 85 -5.37 -8.29 1.55
C PRO A 85 -5.47 -8.73 3.02
N THR A 86 -5.60 -7.76 3.93
CA THR A 86 -5.78 -7.99 5.38
C THR A 86 -6.97 -8.94 5.60
N ARG A 87 -6.74 -10.09 6.23
CA ARG A 87 -7.78 -11.07 6.57
C ARG A 87 -8.02 -11.05 8.08
N VAL A 88 -9.26 -10.80 8.48
CA VAL A 88 -9.65 -10.74 9.90
C VAL A 88 -10.66 -11.83 10.20
N VAL A 89 -10.37 -12.66 11.21
CA VAL A 89 -11.32 -13.62 11.75
C VAL A 89 -11.92 -13.03 13.03
N VAL A 90 -13.17 -12.57 12.95
CA VAL A 90 -13.90 -12.07 14.13
C VAL A 90 -14.51 -13.26 14.88
N ARG A 91 -14.14 -13.42 16.15
CA ARG A 91 -14.77 -14.38 17.06
C ARG A 91 -15.60 -13.61 18.08
N VAL A 92 -16.93 -13.76 17.99
CA VAL A 92 -17.86 -13.20 18.97
C VAL A 92 -18.01 -14.19 20.12
N VAL A 93 -17.71 -13.76 21.34
CA VAL A 93 -17.98 -14.53 22.56
C VAL A 93 -19.13 -13.85 23.31
N LEU A 94 -20.18 -14.62 23.64
CA LEU A 94 -21.27 -14.11 24.46
C LEU A 94 -20.77 -14.01 25.91
N GLY A 95 -20.57 -12.78 26.38
CA GLY A 95 -20.37 -12.51 27.81
C GLY A 95 -21.63 -12.87 28.60
N ARG A 96 -21.47 -13.27 29.87
CA ARG A 96 -22.62 -13.47 30.76
C ARG A 96 -23.38 -12.14 30.88
N PRO A 97 -24.72 -12.12 30.73
CA PRO A 97 -25.50 -10.89 30.86
C PRO A 97 -25.29 -10.30 32.27
N GLN A 98 -24.79 -9.07 32.33
CA GLN A 98 -24.87 -8.29 33.55
C GLN A 98 -26.30 -7.79 33.67
N ILE A 99 -27.11 -8.50 34.47
CA ILE A 99 -28.44 -8.05 34.86
C ILE A 99 -28.22 -6.88 35.82
N GLU A 100 -28.23 -5.66 35.29
CA GLU A 100 -28.18 -4.46 36.09
C GLU A 100 -29.49 -4.35 36.88
N ARG A 101 -29.41 -4.68 38.18
CA ARG A 101 -30.54 -4.51 39.10
C ARG A 101 -30.78 -3.01 39.27
N ARG A 102 -31.65 -2.45 38.42
CA ARG A 102 -32.30 -1.16 38.67
C ARG A 102 -33.05 -1.25 39.99
N THR A 103 -32.39 -0.81 41.05
CA THR A 103 -33.05 -0.58 42.33
C THR A 103 -33.82 0.71 42.15
N GLY A 104 -35.15 0.62 42.10
CA GLY A 104 -36.00 1.80 42.19
C GLY A 104 -35.84 2.42 43.57
N ALA A 105 -35.45 3.70 43.59
CA ALA A 105 -35.84 4.67 44.60
C ALA A 105 -36.74 5.64 43.82
N GLY A 106 -38.02 5.83 44.16
CA GLY A 106 -38.53 6.10 45.51
C GLY A 106 -38.99 7.54 45.45
#